data_AF-A0A6G0JA05-F1
#
_entry.id   AF-A0A6G0JA05-F1
#
_cell.length_a   1.000
_cell.length_b   1.000
_cell.length_c   1.000
_cell.angle_alpha   90.00
_cell.angle_beta   90.00
_cell.angle_gamma   90.00
#
_symmetry.space_group_name_H-M   'P 1'
#
loop_
_entity.id
_entity.type
_entity.pdbx_description
1 polymer ?
#
loop_
_entity_poly.entity_id
_entity_poly.type
_entity_poly.pdbx_seq_one_letter_code
_entity_poly.pdbx_strand_id
1 'polypeptide(L)'
;MTDYMKALPVIIVQPACLRDHRAKGVQFQLTCNLCRESHKTQVWLCFLVLSFLSIHTCVAAVPGTAEVLLCLEGVKQEIQKSDAMLYAPSASSADDKVKAKCKEVWLRCYMLELKMVLDEERIANRNADCILDFYEKLSNNTVGCPPCEAYALKNITVFLERLNNLFQEINTNT
;
A
#
# COMPACT_ATOMS: atom_id res chain seq x y z
N MET A 1 -60.22 0.59 9.77
CA MET A 1 -59.69 -0.19 8.61
C MET A 1 -58.24 0.21 8.44
N THR A 2 -57.38 -0.78 8.31
CA THR A 2 -55.94 -0.83 8.59
C THR A 2 -55.02 0.05 7.74
N ASP A 3 -54.08 0.69 8.45
CA ASP A 3 -52.65 0.94 8.20
C ASP A 3 -52.04 0.68 6.80
N TYR A 4 -51.19 1.58 6.31
CA TYR A 4 -49.96 1.26 5.56
C TYR A 4 -48.99 2.47 5.55
N MET A 5 -48.15 2.52 6.59
CA MET A 5 -46.86 3.22 6.57
C MET A 5 -46.01 2.72 5.37
N LYS A 6 -45.69 3.61 4.42
CA LYS A 6 -44.70 3.30 3.37
C LYS A 6 -43.31 3.26 3.99
N ALA A 7 -42.77 2.05 4.12
CA ALA A 7 -41.38 1.81 4.52
C ALA A 7 -40.42 2.42 3.49
N LEU A 8 -39.47 3.23 3.96
CA LEU A 8 -38.33 3.68 3.18
C LEU A 8 -37.40 2.48 2.95
N PRO A 9 -36.97 2.15 1.72
CA PRO A 9 -35.96 1.13 1.53
C PRO A 9 -34.61 1.70 2.01
N VAL A 10 -34.19 1.30 3.20
CA VAL A 10 -32.83 1.51 3.68
C VAL A 10 -31.95 0.50 2.94
N ILE A 11 -31.18 0.97 1.96
CA ILE A 11 -30.14 0.17 1.33
C ILE A 11 -28.87 0.39 2.15
N ILE A 12 -28.58 -0.54 3.06
CA ILE A 12 -27.29 -0.60 3.75
C ILE A 12 -26.32 -1.28 2.81
N VAL A 13 -25.48 -0.50 2.14
CA VAL A 13 -24.30 -1.02 1.45
C VAL A 13 -23.18 -1.11 2.48
N GLN A 14 -22.85 -2.31 2.93
CA GLN A 14 -21.58 -2.58 3.61
C GLN A 14 -20.51 -2.79 2.54
N PRO A 15 -19.50 -1.91 2.38
CA PRO A 15 -18.36 -2.21 1.55
C PRO A 15 -17.44 -3.14 2.35
N ALA A 16 -17.69 -4.44 2.26
CA ALA A 16 -16.67 -5.41 2.63
C ALA A 16 -15.62 -5.41 1.51
N CYS A 17 -14.39 -5.00 1.83
CA CYS A 17 -13.24 -5.20 0.95
C CYS A 17 -13.03 -6.72 0.82
N LEU A 18 -13.59 -7.30 -0.26
CA LEU A 18 -13.57 -8.73 -0.47
C LEU A 18 -12.19 -9.15 -1.02
N ARG A 19 -11.51 -9.95 -0.20
CA ARG A 19 -10.26 -10.65 -0.44
C ARG A 19 -10.30 -11.40 -1.78
N ASP A 20 -9.27 -11.14 -2.59
CA ASP A 20 -8.69 -11.92 -3.69
C ASP A 20 -9.49 -13.10 -4.25
N HIS A 21 -10.01 -12.95 -5.47
CA HIS A 21 -10.19 -14.05 -6.41
C HIS A 21 -9.65 -13.62 -7.78
N ARG A 22 -8.45 -14.15 -8.10
CA ARG A 22 -7.92 -14.47 -9.43
C ARG A 22 -8.83 -14.18 -10.62
N ALA A 23 -8.31 -13.36 -11.53
CA ALA A 23 -8.88 -12.97 -12.80
C ALA A 23 -9.52 -14.12 -13.61
N LYS A 24 -10.76 -13.90 -14.05
CA LYS A 24 -11.17 -14.12 -15.44
C LYS A 24 -11.77 -12.81 -15.93
N GLY A 25 -11.19 -12.25 -16.99
CA GLY A 25 -11.66 -11.01 -17.58
C GLY A 25 -13.12 -11.13 -17.98
N VAL A 26 -13.97 -10.29 -17.39
CA VAL A 26 -15.33 -10.07 -17.88
C VAL A 26 -15.32 -8.72 -18.58
N GLN A 27 -15.19 -8.76 -19.90
CA GLN A 27 -15.48 -7.62 -20.75
C GLN A 27 -16.97 -7.29 -20.58
N PHE A 28 -17.29 -6.34 -19.70
CA PHE A 28 -18.65 -5.85 -19.54
C PHE A 28 -19.00 -4.96 -20.73
N GLN A 29 -19.46 -5.60 -21.81
CA GLN A 29 -20.14 -4.91 -22.89
C GLN A 29 -21.57 -4.58 -22.41
N LEU A 30 -21.73 -3.41 -21.80
CA LEU A 30 -23.03 -2.87 -21.43
C LEU A 30 -23.78 -2.45 -22.71
N THR A 31 -24.48 -3.40 -23.34
CA THR A 31 -25.56 -3.08 -24.28
C THR A 31 -26.72 -2.48 -23.50
N CYS A 32 -26.75 -1.15 -23.43
CA CYS A 32 -27.83 -0.39 -22.81
C CYS A 32 -29.04 -0.36 -23.76
N ASN A 33 -29.91 -1.37 -23.69
CA ASN A 33 -31.15 -1.44 -24.48
C ASN A 33 -32.35 -0.74 -23.79
N LEU A 34 -32.11 0.20 -22.88
CA LEU A 34 -33.18 0.96 -22.23
C LEU A 34 -33.01 2.48 -22.42
N CYS A 35 -32.84 2.90 -23.68
CA CYS A 35 -33.06 4.29 -24.06
C CYS A 35 -34.49 4.46 -24.58
N ARG A 36 -35.46 4.56 -23.67
CA ARG A 36 -36.75 5.17 -24.01
C ARG A 36 -37.23 6.08 -22.87
N GLU A 37 -36.82 7.33 -23.02
CA GLU A 37 -37.64 8.52 -22.78
C GLU A 37 -38.10 8.78 -21.33
N SER A 38 -37.18 9.31 -20.51
CA SER A 38 -37.54 10.18 -19.38
C SER A 38 -36.38 11.12 -19.05
N HIS A 39 -36.35 12.27 -19.72
CA HIS A 39 -35.22 13.22 -19.75
C HIS A 39 -34.83 13.89 -18.41
N LYS A 40 -35.54 13.63 -17.30
CA LYS A 40 -35.36 14.36 -16.03
C LYS A 40 -34.78 13.51 -14.89
N THR A 41 -35.10 12.22 -14.83
CA THR A 41 -34.56 11.27 -13.83
C THR A 41 -33.27 10.58 -14.29
N GLN A 42 -33.07 10.50 -15.60
CA GLN A 42 -31.91 9.84 -16.21
C GLN A 42 -30.59 10.60 -15.98
N VAL A 43 -30.62 11.93 -16.05
CA VAL A 43 -29.45 12.77 -15.76
C VAL A 43 -29.03 12.62 -14.31
N TRP A 44 -30.00 12.57 -13.39
CA TRP A 44 -29.75 12.42 -11.96
C TRP A 44 -29.16 11.04 -11.62
N LEU A 45 -29.62 9.97 -12.29
CA LEU A 45 -29.04 8.64 -12.16
C LEU A 45 -27.61 8.55 -12.73
N CYS A 46 -27.31 9.23 -13.84
CA CYS A 46 -25.95 9.31 -14.36
C CYS A 46 -25.03 10.08 -13.41
N PHE A 47 -25.47 11.22 -12.84
CA PHE A 47 -24.70 11.93 -11.82
C PHE A 47 -24.54 11.11 -10.54
N LEU A 48 -25.56 10.36 -10.11
CA LEU A 48 -25.50 9.47 -8.96
C LEU A 48 -24.45 8.36 -9.18
N VAL A 49 -24.48 7.69 -10.33
CA VAL A 49 -23.53 6.62 -10.69
C VAL A 49 -22.11 7.16 -10.84
N LEU A 50 -21.94 8.33 -11.47
CA LEU A 50 -20.63 9.00 -11.56
C LEU A 50 -20.13 9.47 -10.18
N SER A 51 -21.02 9.89 -9.29
CA SER A 51 -20.66 10.24 -7.91
C SER A 51 -20.16 9.02 -7.15
N PHE A 52 -20.80 7.85 -7.29
CA PHE A 52 -20.31 6.61 -6.67
C PHE A 52 -19.01 6.07 -7.30
N LEU A 53 -18.83 6.22 -8.62
CA LEU A 53 -17.58 5.87 -9.31
C LEU A 53 -16.42 6.79 -8.90
N SER A 54 -16.70 8.06 -8.56
CA SER A 54 -15.69 9.03 -8.15
C SER A 54 -15.10 8.80 -6.75
N ILE A 55 -15.70 7.90 -5.95
CA ILE A 55 -15.27 7.62 -4.56
C ILE A 55 -14.37 6.37 -4.48
N HIS A 56 -13.99 5.75 -5.60
CA HIS A 56 -13.22 4.49 -5.59
C HIS A 56 -11.83 4.61 -6.21
N THR A 57 -11.11 5.68 -5.87
CA THR A 57 -9.64 5.60 -5.83
C THR A 57 -9.24 5.31 -4.40
N CYS A 58 -9.35 4.05 -3.97
CA CYS A 58 -8.62 3.61 -2.80
C CYS A 58 -7.13 3.81 -3.12
N VAL A 59 -6.47 4.69 -2.38
CA VAL A 59 -5.00 4.69 -2.31
C VAL A 59 -4.65 3.31 -1.77
N ALA A 60 -4.23 2.40 -2.64
CA ALA A 60 -3.90 1.06 -2.22
C ALA A 60 -2.71 1.15 -1.27
N ALA A 61 -2.90 0.74 -0.01
CA ALA A 61 -1.78 0.38 0.84
C ALA A 61 -0.87 -0.55 0.05
N VAL A 62 0.45 -0.38 0.16
CA VAL A 62 1.41 -1.31 -0.45
C VAL A 62 1.05 -2.72 0.07
N PRO A 63 0.57 -3.64 -0.78
CA PRO A 63 0.14 -4.94 -0.32
C PRO A 63 1.33 -5.67 0.33
N GLY A 64 1.14 -6.19 1.55
CA GLY A 64 2.15 -7.04 2.21
C GLY A 64 3.02 -6.36 3.27
N THR A 65 2.83 -5.07 3.59
CA THR A 65 3.62 -4.38 4.65
C THR A 65 3.50 -5.07 6.02
N ALA A 66 2.30 -5.55 6.38
CA ALA A 66 2.07 -6.27 7.63
C ALA A 66 2.77 -7.64 7.68
N GLU A 67 2.84 -8.34 6.55
CA GLU A 67 3.50 -9.64 6.43
C GLU A 67 5.03 -9.47 6.58
N VAL A 68 5.61 -8.46 5.92
CA VAL A 68 7.04 -8.17 6.05
C VAL A 68 7.44 -7.77 7.46
N LEU A 69 6.60 -7.06 8.22
CA LEU A 69 6.91 -6.74 9.61
C LEU A 69 7.08 -8.01 10.47
N LEU A 70 6.25 -9.03 10.23
CA LEU A 70 6.38 -10.33 10.91
C LEU A 70 7.68 -11.03 10.52
N CYS A 71 8.01 -11.01 9.23
CA CYS A 71 9.25 -11.59 8.72
C CYS A 71 10.49 -10.88 9.28
N LEU A 72 10.46 -9.54 9.36
CA LEU A 72 11.53 -8.75 9.95
C LEU A 72 11.75 -9.08 11.43
N GLU A 73 10.68 -9.21 12.21
CA GLU A 73 10.80 -9.63 13.62
C GLU A 73 11.41 -11.04 13.73
N GLY A 74 11.08 -11.91 12.78
CA GLY A 74 11.59 -13.28 12.69
C GLY A 74 13.07 -13.41 12.27
N VAL A 75 13.72 -12.36 11.79
CA VAL A 75 15.18 -12.32 11.51
C VAL A 75 15.93 -11.31 12.38
N LYS A 76 15.21 -10.60 13.26
CA LYS A 76 15.72 -9.43 13.98
C LYS A 76 16.96 -9.71 14.82
N GLN A 77 16.99 -10.85 15.50
CA GLN A 77 18.11 -11.24 16.35
C GLN A 77 19.36 -11.56 15.55
N GLU A 78 19.23 -12.08 14.33
CA GLU A 78 20.38 -12.30 13.45
C GLU A 78 20.86 -10.99 12.84
N ILE A 79 19.99 -10.16 12.27
CA ILE A 79 20.39 -8.88 11.65
C ILE A 79 20.99 -7.90 12.66
N GLN A 80 20.58 -7.94 13.93
CA GLN A 80 21.12 -7.07 14.98
C GLN A 80 22.59 -7.37 15.33
N LYS A 81 23.14 -8.49 14.88
CA LYS A 81 24.56 -8.82 15.05
C LYS A 81 25.46 -8.11 14.04
N SER A 82 24.87 -7.61 12.95
CA SER A 82 25.60 -6.92 11.90
C SER A 82 26.14 -5.58 12.37
N ASP A 83 27.40 -5.30 12.06
CA ASP A 83 28.06 -4.01 12.28
C ASP A 83 27.93 -3.09 11.04
N ALA A 84 27.16 -3.50 10.04
CA ALA A 84 26.93 -2.75 8.82
C ALA A 84 26.35 -1.36 9.11
N MET A 85 26.83 -0.41 8.32
CA MET A 85 26.33 0.95 8.25
C MET A 85 25.46 1.06 7.00
N LEU A 86 24.17 1.36 7.17
CA LEU A 86 23.14 1.22 6.14
C LEU A 86 22.53 2.57 5.77
N TYR A 87 22.20 2.74 4.50
CA TYR A 87 21.52 3.95 4.03
C TYR A 87 20.10 4.04 4.62
N ALA A 88 19.86 5.05 5.48
CA ALA A 88 18.62 5.16 6.23
C ALA A 88 17.89 6.49 5.95
N PRO A 89 17.03 6.56 4.92
CA PRO A 89 16.22 7.76 4.63
C PRO A 89 15.47 8.25 5.87
N SER A 90 15.49 9.57 6.10
CA SER A 90 14.81 10.16 7.26
C SER A 90 13.71 11.11 6.83
N ALA A 91 12.50 10.76 7.24
CA ALA A 91 11.30 11.57 7.07
C ALA A 91 11.42 12.99 7.66
N SER A 92 12.27 13.23 8.66
CA SER A 92 12.38 14.54 9.32
C SER A 92 13.24 15.56 8.54
N SER A 93 13.96 15.11 7.50
CA SER A 93 14.87 15.96 6.73
C SER A 93 14.32 16.38 5.36
N ALA A 94 13.16 15.86 4.97
CA ALA A 94 12.54 16.13 3.68
C ALA A 94 11.31 17.04 3.85
N ASP A 95 11.09 17.94 2.89
CA ASP A 95 9.82 18.66 2.72
C ASP A 95 8.65 17.65 2.68
N ASP A 96 7.53 17.98 3.32
CA ASP A 96 6.31 17.16 3.36
C ASP A 96 5.86 16.67 1.98
N LYS A 97 6.06 17.49 0.93
CA LYS A 97 5.74 17.11 -0.47
C LYS A 97 6.66 16.00 -0.98
N VAL A 98 7.96 16.08 -0.67
CA VAL A 98 8.94 15.06 -1.02
C VAL A 98 8.67 13.79 -0.21
N LYS A 99 8.37 13.94 1.08
CA LYS A 99 8.02 12.85 1.98
C LYS A 99 6.81 12.06 1.46
N ALA A 100 5.72 12.72 1.08
CA ALA A 100 4.54 12.03 0.54
C ALA A 100 4.84 11.26 -0.75
N LYS A 101 5.67 11.83 -1.64
CA LYS A 101 6.01 11.23 -2.94
C LYS A 101 7.02 10.08 -2.84
N CYS A 102 7.97 10.16 -1.91
CA CYS A 102 9.15 9.27 -1.91
C CYS A 102 9.07 8.11 -0.91
N LYS A 103 7.97 7.95 -0.16
CA LYS A 103 7.81 6.85 0.82
C LYS A 103 8.05 5.46 0.22
N GLU A 104 7.52 5.18 -0.97
CA GLU A 104 7.71 3.89 -1.63
C GLU A 104 9.17 3.69 -2.06
N VAL A 105 9.83 4.75 -2.56
CA VAL A 105 11.27 4.73 -2.90
C VAL A 105 12.12 4.51 -1.65
N TRP A 106 11.79 5.16 -0.53
CA TRP A 106 12.47 4.94 0.74
C TRP A 106 12.30 3.51 1.23
N LEU A 107 11.09 2.96 1.14
CA LEU A 107 10.84 1.57 1.52
C LEU A 107 11.68 0.62 0.67
N ARG A 108 11.78 0.88 -0.63
CA ARG A 108 12.66 0.12 -1.52
C ARG A 108 14.13 0.21 -1.09
N CYS A 109 14.63 1.40 -0.74
CA CYS A 109 15.98 1.55 -0.19
C CYS A 109 16.17 0.71 1.07
N TYR A 110 15.25 0.78 2.04
CA TYR A 110 15.32 -0.06 3.24
C TYR A 110 15.36 -1.56 2.92
N MET A 111 14.55 -2.02 1.96
CA MET A 111 14.56 -3.43 1.56
C MET A 111 15.86 -3.84 0.86
N LEU A 112 16.45 -2.95 0.06
CA LEU A 112 17.74 -3.18 -0.61
C LEU A 112 18.88 -3.31 0.41
N GLU A 113 18.93 -2.42 1.40
CA GLU A 113 19.90 -2.49 2.49
C GLU A 113 19.72 -3.76 3.33
N LEU A 114 18.47 -4.15 3.63
CA LEU A 114 18.19 -5.40 4.35
C LEU A 114 18.64 -6.63 3.55
N LYS A 115 18.42 -6.66 2.24
CA LYS A 115 18.91 -7.75 1.39
C LYS A 115 20.43 -7.92 1.50
N MET A 116 21.16 -6.81 1.55
CA MET A 116 22.61 -6.83 1.75
C MET A 116 22.97 -7.44 3.12
N VAL A 117 22.34 -6.99 4.21
CA VAL A 117 22.57 -7.55 5.56
C VAL A 117 22.24 -9.04 5.62
N LEU A 118 21.14 -9.48 5.01
CA LEU A 118 20.76 -10.90 4.98
C LEU A 118 21.83 -11.75 4.28
N ASP A 119 22.46 -11.23 3.23
CA ASP A 119 23.54 -11.90 2.50
C ASP A 119 24.84 -11.95 3.33
N GLU A 120 25.27 -10.82 3.90
CA GLU A 120 26.48 -10.72 4.73
C GLU A 120 26.41 -11.60 5.98
N GLU A 121 25.28 -11.58 6.69
CA GLU A 121 25.04 -12.41 7.87
C GLU A 121 24.65 -13.86 7.54
N ARG A 122 24.53 -14.19 6.25
CA ARG A 122 24.16 -15.53 5.73
C ARG A 122 22.84 -16.05 6.30
N ILE A 123 21.85 -15.18 6.42
CA ILE A 123 20.52 -15.51 6.94
C ILE A 123 19.68 -16.05 5.78
N ALA A 124 19.62 -17.37 5.66
CA ALA A 124 18.82 -18.07 4.65
C ALA A 124 17.70 -18.89 5.32
N ASN A 125 16.59 -18.22 5.62
CA ASN A 125 15.40 -18.85 6.22
C ASN A 125 14.11 -18.27 5.61
N ARG A 126 12.95 -18.86 5.94
CA ARG A 126 11.65 -18.43 5.38
C ARG A 126 11.31 -16.95 5.62
N ASN A 127 11.79 -16.38 6.73
CA ASN A 127 11.56 -14.98 7.03
C ASN A 127 12.44 -14.07 6.15
N ALA A 128 13.68 -14.48 5.86
CA ALA A 128 14.52 -13.83 4.86
C ALA A 128 13.89 -13.91 3.45
N ASP A 129 13.43 -15.09 3.04
CA ASP A 129 12.75 -15.29 1.74
C ASP A 129 11.53 -14.37 1.61
N CYS A 130 10.71 -14.26 2.66
CA CYS A 130 9.57 -13.35 2.73
C CYS A 130 9.95 -11.87 2.50
N ILE A 131 11.07 -11.41 3.07
CA ILE A 131 11.57 -10.04 2.88
C ILE A 131 12.01 -9.83 1.43
N LEU A 132 12.71 -10.82 0.85
CA LEU A 132 13.14 -10.77 -0.56
C LEU A 132 11.95 -10.78 -1.52
N ASP A 133 10.95 -11.63 -1.29
CA ASP A 133 9.71 -11.69 -2.06
C ASP A 133 8.95 -10.36 -2.04
N PHE A 134 8.99 -9.65 -0.92
CA PHE A 134 8.39 -8.32 -0.83
C PHE A 134 9.18 -7.27 -1.61
N TYR A 135 10.52 -7.28 -1.52
CA TYR A 135 11.38 -6.40 -2.30
C TYR A 135 11.11 -6.50 -3.81
N GLU A 136 10.97 -7.72 -4.33
CA GLU A 136 10.69 -7.97 -5.76
C GLU A 136 9.32 -7.43 -6.21
N LYS A 137 8.38 -7.21 -5.28
CA LYS A 137 7.04 -6.64 -5.57
C LYS A 137 7.03 -5.10 -5.57
N LEU A 138 8.04 -4.44 -5.01
CA LEU A 138 8.09 -2.98 -4.91
C LEU A 138 8.32 -2.34 -6.29
N SER A 139 7.67 -1.20 -6.53
CA SER A 139 7.86 -0.43 -7.77
C SER A 139 9.30 0.07 -7.92
N ASN A 140 9.79 0.09 -9.16
CA ASN A 140 11.10 0.66 -9.52
C ASN A 140 11.01 2.15 -9.86
N ASN A 141 9.86 2.80 -9.65
CA ASN A 141 9.68 4.20 -10.01
C ASN A 141 10.41 5.13 -9.01
N THR A 142 11.50 5.75 -9.44
CA THR A 142 12.33 6.65 -8.62
C THR A 142 12.20 8.13 -9.02
N VAL A 143 11.28 8.49 -9.92
CA VAL A 143 11.24 9.81 -10.55
C VAL A 143 11.11 10.94 -9.52
N GLY A 144 12.16 11.75 -9.41
CA GLY A 144 12.20 12.93 -8.53
C GLY A 144 12.35 12.60 -7.05
N CYS A 145 12.87 11.41 -6.72
CA CYS A 145 13.35 11.04 -5.39
C CYS A 145 14.87 10.83 -5.44
N PRO A 146 15.63 11.23 -4.39
CA PRO A 146 17.05 10.94 -4.31
C PRO A 146 17.34 9.42 -4.35
N PRO A 147 18.52 9.01 -4.84
CA PRO A 147 18.97 7.62 -4.74
C PRO A 147 19.24 7.24 -3.28
N CYS A 148 19.33 5.93 -2.98
CA CYS A 148 19.51 5.43 -1.62
C CYS A 148 20.81 5.94 -0.99
N GLU A 149 21.86 6.03 -1.80
CA GLU A 149 23.21 6.43 -1.39
C GLU A 149 23.32 7.93 -1.04
N ALA A 150 22.30 8.73 -1.38
CA ALA A 150 22.23 10.14 -0.99
C ALA A 150 21.87 10.33 0.50
N TYR A 151 21.38 9.28 1.16
CA TYR A 151 21.01 9.34 2.57
C TYR A 151 22.20 9.04 3.49
N ALA A 152 22.12 9.46 4.75
CA ALA A 152 23.18 9.20 5.71
C ALA A 152 23.18 7.74 6.14
N LEU A 153 24.37 7.15 6.23
CA LEU A 153 24.59 5.83 6.81
C LEU A 153 24.25 5.82 8.31
N LYS A 154 23.62 4.74 8.77
CA LYS A 154 23.23 4.52 10.17
C LYS A 154 23.47 3.07 10.58
N ASN A 155 23.69 2.85 11.86
CA ASN A 155 23.76 1.49 12.41
C ASN A 155 22.40 0.78 12.33
N ILE A 156 22.42 -0.54 12.49
CA ILE A 156 21.24 -1.39 12.38
C ILE A 156 20.10 -0.96 13.31
N THR A 157 20.40 -0.51 14.53
CA THR A 157 19.38 -0.08 15.51
C THR A 157 18.59 1.12 15.00
N VAL A 158 19.29 2.18 14.59
CA VAL A 158 18.64 3.41 14.08
C VAL A 158 17.97 3.15 12.73
N PHE A 159 18.57 2.29 11.90
CA PHE A 159 17.99 1.87 10.63
C PHE A 159 16.63 1.17 10.84
N LEU A 160 16.56 0.16 11.72
CA LEU A 160 15.34 -0.59 12.01
C LEU A 160 14.25 0.29 12.65
N GLU A 161 14.64 1.21 13.54
CA GLU A 161 13.72 2.18 14.13
C GLU A 161 13.05 3.03 13.04
N ARG A 162 13.84 3.59 12.13
CA ARG A 162 13.31 4.43 11.03
C ARG A 162 12.47 3.63 10.04
N LEU A 163 12.84 2.39 9.74
CA LEU A 163 12.05 1.49 8.92
C LEU A 163 10.68 1.23 9.54
N ASN A 164 10.64 0.93 10.85
CA ASN A 164 9.37 0.73 11.55
C ASN A 164 8.49 2.00 11.51
N ASN A 165 9.09 3.17 11.72
CA ASN A 165 8.37 4.44 11.60
C ASN A 165 7.83 4.65 10.18
N LEU A 166 8.59 4.30 9.14
CA LEU A 166 8.13 4.36 7.75
C LEU A 166 6.94 3.43 7.51
N PHE A 167 6.97 2.20 8.02
CA PHE A 167 5.83 1.29 7.92
C PHE A 167 4.58 1.86 8.61
N GLN A 168 4.73 2.46 9.79
CA GLN A 168 3.63 3.13 10.48
C GLN A 168 3.07 4.29 9.65
N GLU A 169 3.94 5.12 9.08
CA GLU A 169 3.53 6.23 8.21
C GLU A 169 2.85 5.77 6.91
N ILE A 170 3.19 4.61 6.36
CA ILE A 170 2.53 4.06 5.17
C ILE A 170 1.14 3.52 5.56
N ASN A 171 1.05 2.79 6.67
CA ASN A 171 -0.19 2.16 7.11
C ASN A 171 -1.21 3.14 7.70
N THR A 172 -0.78 4.30 8.22
CA THR A 172 -1.68 5.33 8.81
C THR A 172 -2.27 6.30 7.78
N ASN A 173 -1.72 6.35 6.56
CA ASN A 173 -2.21 7.23 5.48
C ASN A 173 -3.10 6.48 4.47
N THR A 174 -3.61 5.31 4.86
CA THR A 174 -4.69 4.56 4.20
C THR A 174 -5.95 4.59 5.02
#